data_AF-A0A975E950-F1
#
_entry.id   AF-A0A975E950-F1
#
_cell.length_a   1.000
_cell.length_b   1.000
_cell.length_c   1.000
_cell.angle_alpha   90.00
_cell.angle_beta   90.00
_cell.angle_gamma   90.00
#
_symmetry.space_group_name_H-M   'P 1'
#
loop_
_entity.id
_entity.type
_entity.pdbx_description
1 polymer ?
#
loop_
_entity_poly.entity_id
_entity_poly.type
_entity_poly.pdbx_seq_one_letter_code
_entity_poly.pdbx_strand_id
1 'polypeptide(L)'
;MIEALRTVRYTVGDLAQAEHWYSQWLDVLPYPVSGGVLRYGVDGSWLELVEDPVQPAHRGVLAYWGVDSLGQELERLQALGIHPQTPPVLADTHNPPTATFVDPFGNVVGLVEVHDPHAQRAREHRAAEKIALRKVRAVLDGLGAEDRQQRSANRLVLALVVVVLLISAFALFKMLPNRAQEDRIVIPITGKKYAPQP
;
A
#
# COMPACT_ATOMS: atom_id res chain seq x y z
N MET A 1 30.31 15.97 -25.89
CA MET A 1 29.46 17.17 -25.69
C MET A 1 28.70 17.01 -24.39
N ILE A 2 28.47 18.09 -23.64
CA ILE A 2 27.76 18.11 -22.35
C ILE A 2 26.37 18.72 -22.60
N GLU A 3 25.31 18.13 -22.06
CA GLU A 3 23.91 18.60 -22.23
C GLU A 3 23.49 19.57 -21.11
N ALA A 4 22.87 19.04 -20.05
CA ALA A 4 22.30 19.78 -18.94
C ALA A 4 22.36 18.92 -17.66
N LEU A 5 22.03 19.53 -16.51
CA LEU A 5 21.85 18.81 -15.26
C LEU A 5 20.71 17.78 -15.41
N ARG A 6 20.99 16.51 -15.11
CA ARG A 6 20.00 15.42 -15.17
C ARG A 6 19.61 14.88 -13.79
N THR A 7 20.54 14.90 -12.86
CA THR A 7 20.37 14.27 -11.56
C THR A 7 21.01 15.12 -10.47
N VAL A 8 20.27 15.32 -9.39
CA VAL A 8 20.79 15.81 -8.11
C VAL A 8 20.82 14.64 -7.15
N ARG A 9 21.91 14.51 -6.37
CA ARG A 9 22.07 13.45 -5.39
C ARG A 9 22.17 14.04 -3.99
N TYR A 10 21.33 13.54 -3.09
CA TYR A 10 21.33 13.86 -1.68
C TYR A 10 21.69 12.64 -0.86
N THR A 11 22.38 12.89 0.24
CA THR A 11 22.75 11.89 1.23
C THR A 11 21.74 11.95 2.37
N VAL A 12 21.27 10.78 2.81
CA VAL A 12 20.31 10.65 3.91
C VAL A 12 20.80 9.59 4.90
N GLY A 13 20.49 9.78 6.18
CA GLY A 13 20.93 8.84 7.22
C GLY A 13 20.09 7.57 7.34
N ASP A 14 18.86 7.58 6.79
CA ASP A 14 17.91 6.46 6.82
C ASP A 14 17.00 6.56 5.59
N LEU A 15 17.05 5.55 4.70
CA LEU A 15 16.26 5.57 3.46
C LEU A 15 14.77 5.37 3.68
N ALA A 16 14.34 4.63 4.71
CA ALA A 16 12.92 4.40 4.95
C ALA A 16 12.24 5.68 5.45
N GLN A 17 12.91 6.42 6.34
CA GLN A 17 12.47 7.73 6.78
C GLN A 17 12.50 8.74 5.62
N ALA A 18 13.55 8.67 4.78
CA ALA A 18 13.68 9.55 3.63
C ALA A 18 12.59 9.29 2.59
N GLU A 19 12.29 8.02 2.30
CA GLU A 19 11.18 7.62 1.42
C GLU A 19 9.88 8.28 1.85
N HIS A 20 9.53 8.12 3.13
CA HIS A 20 8.28 8.65 3.67
C HIS A 20 8.21 10.18 3.51
N TRP A 21 9.27 10.88 3.92
CA TRP A 21 9.31 12.34 3.91
C TRP A 21 9.33 12.90 2.47
N TYR A 22 10.22 12.40 1.62
CA TYR A 22 10.35 12.87 0.23
C TYR A 22 9.11 12.54 -0.60
N SER A 23 8.45 11.40 -0.35
CA SER A 23 7.19 11.08 -1.02
C SER A 23 6.04 11.98 -0.61
N GLN A 24 6.01 12.49 0.62
CA GLN A 24 5.03 13.50 1.03
C GLN A 24 5.34 14.85 0.40
N TRP A 25 6.60 15.27 0.39
CA TRP A 25 6.99 16.56 -0.18
C TRP A 25 6.78 16.59 -1.70
N LEU A 26 7.36 15.64 -2.44
CA LEU A 26 7.28 15.58 -3.90
C LEU A 26 5.93 15.09 -4.41
N ASP A 27 5.10 14.51 -3.54
CA ASP A 27 3.84 13.87 -3.89
C ASP A 27 4.00 12.77 -4.99
N VAL A 28 5.17 12.11 -4.99
CA VAL A 28 5.59 11.06 -5.94
C VAL A 28 6.22 9.89 -5.16
N LEU A 29 6.11 8.66 -5.66
CA LEU A 29 6.79 7.48 -5.09
C LEU A 29 8.13 7.25 -5.78
N PRO A 30 9.18 6.80 -5.06
CA PRO A 30 10.47 6.53 -5.66
C PRO A 30 10.50 5.22 -6.45
N TYR A 31 11.49 5.11 -7.33
CA TYR A 31 11.96 3.85 -7.88
C TYR A 31 13.14 3.35 -7.04
N PRO A 32 13.05 2.16 -6.42
CA PRO A 32 14.18 1.57 -5.74
C PRO A 32 15.23 1.12 -6.77
N VAL A 33 16.50 1.45 -6.50
CA VAL A 33 17.64 1.06 -7.34
C VAL A 33 18.54 0.10 -6.55
N SER A 34 19.22 -0.81 -7.26
CA SER A 34 20.18 -1.72 -6.62
C SER A 34 21.29 -0.94 -5.91
N GLY A 35 21.61 -1.35 -4.68
CA GLY A 35 22.68 -0.73 -3.87
C GLY A 35 22.22 0.32 -2.86
N GLY A 36 20.95 0.29 -2.43
CA GLY A 36 20.48 1.18 -1.37
C GLY A 36 20.35 2.63 -1.83
N VAL A 37 19.62 2.83 -2.93
CA VAL A 37 19.34 4.17 -3.48
C VAL A 37 17.86 4.26 -3.84
N LEU A 38 17.23 5.38 -3.51
CA LEU A 38 15.89 5.73 -3.96
C LEU A 38 15.97 6.82 -5.01
N ARG A 39 15.24 6.68 -6.12
CA ARG A 39 15.25 7.66 -7.21
C ARG A 39 13.85 8.19 -7.49
N TYR A 40 13.68 9.51 -7.42
CA TYR A 40 12.44 10.22 -7.75
C TYR A 40 12.57 10.88 -9.13
N GLY A 41 11.59 10.63 -10.00
CA GLY A 41 11.45 11.36 -11.25
C GLY A 41 10.67 12.65 -11.04
N VAL A 42 11.29 13.79 -11.34
CA VAL A 42 10.67 15.13 -11.20
C VAL A 42 10.85 15.87 -12.53
N ASP A 43 9.80 15.83 -13.35
CA ASP A 43 9.67 16.61 -14.59
C ASP A 43 10.86 16.51 -15.56
N GLY A 44 11.38 15.29 -15.77
CA GLY A 44 12.51 15.03 -16.67
C GLY A 44 13.89 15.15 -16.02
N SER A 45 13.94 15.49 -14.74
CA SER A 45 15.13 15.41 -13.88
C SER A 45 14.95 14.30 -12.83
N TRP A 46 16.07 13.90 -12.22
CA TRP A 46 16.09 12.89 -11.16
C TRP A 46 16.60 13.47 -9.84
N LEU A 47 15.95 13.08 -8.75
CA LEU A 47 16.50 13.19 -7.40
C LEU A 47 16.91 11.79 -6.93
N GLU A 48 18.15 11.61 -6.52
CA GLU A 48 18.65 10.38 -5.90
C GLU A 48 18.90 10.60 -4.41
N LEU A 49 18.35 9.71 -3.59
CA LEU A 49 18.64 9.62 -2.16
C LEU A 49 19.53 8.42 -1.92
N VAL A 50 20.70 8.66 -1.36
CA VAL A 50 21.71 7.64 -1.05
C VAL A 50 21.88 7.55 0.44
N GLU A 51 21.80 6.34 0.99
CA GLU A 51 22.05 6.11 2.41
C GLU A 51 23.55 6.26 2.71
N ASP A 52 23.89 7.15 3.64
CA ASP A 52 25.19 7.16 4.28
C ASP A 52 24.97 7.40 5.78
N PRO A 53 25.12 6.37 6.63
CA PRO A 53 24.90 6.50 8.07
C PRO A 53 26.05 7.24 8.78
N VAL A 54 27.17 7.48 8.08
CA VAL A 54 28.39 8.08 8.66
C VAL A 54 28.55 9.54 8.21
N GLN A 55 28.16 9.88 6.98
CA GLN A 55 28.22 11.26 6.49
C GLN A 55 26.87 11.97 6.60
N PRO A 56 26.82 13.13 7.29
CA PRO A 56 25.65 13.99 7.24
C PRO A 56 25.47 14.58 5.84
N ALA A 57 24.25 15.03 5.52
CA ALA A 57 23.91 15.67 4.25
C ALA A 57 24.98 16.66 3.76
N HIS A 58 25.37 16.52 2.49
CA HIS A 58 26.33 17.42 1.87
C HIS A 58 25.68 18.80 1.65
N ARG A 59 25.91 19.74 2.57
CA ARG A 59 25.50 21.15 2.43
C ARG A 59 26.12 21.88 1.22
N GLY A 60 26.99 21.22 0.45
CA GLY A 60 27.63 21.77 -0.74
C GLY A 60 26.78 21.73 -2.03
N VAL A 61 25.64 21.05 -2.02
CA VAL A 61 24.75 20.96 -3.19
C VAL A 61 23.48 21.77 -2.93
N LEU A 62 23.32 22.88 -3.64
CA LEU A 62 22.07 23.64 -3.71
C LEU A 62 21.51 23.53 -5.13
N ALA A 63 20.36 22.88 -5.27
CA ALA A 63 19.61 22.79 -6.50
C ALA A 63 18.25 23.49 -6.34
N TYR A 64 17.81 24.19 -7.38
CA TYR A 64 16.53 24.87 -7.41
C TYR A 64 15.51 24.06 -8.21
N TRP A 65 14.39 23.74 -7.56
CA TRP A 65 13.27 23.01 -8.14
C TRP A 65 12.17 24.00 -8.53
N GLY A 66 11.66 23.86 -9.76
CA GLY A 66 10.65 24.76 -10.30
C GLY A 66 9.27 24.55 -9.67
N VAL A 67 8.61 25.65 -9.29
CA VAL A 67 7.25 25.67 -8.74
C VAL A 67 6.39 26.69 -9.49
N ASP A 68 5.08 26.45 -9.57
CA ASP A 68 4.15 27.35 -10.27
C ASP A 68 3.96 28.67 -9.51
N SER A 69 3.83 28.59 -8.19
CA SER A 69 3.74 29.74 -7.29
C SER A 69 4.53 29.44 -6.03
N LEU A 70 5.54 30.25 -5.76
CA LEU A 70 6.37 30.09 -4.57
C LEU A 70 5.55 30.33 -3.30
N GLY A 71 4.65 31.31 -3.30
CA GLY A 71 3.78 31.61 -2.16
C GLY A 71 2.90 30.42 -1.78
N GLN A 72 2.19 29.84 -2.75
CA GLN A 72 1.32 28.68 -2.51
C GLN A 72 2.12 27.45 -2.05
N GLU A 73 3.31 27.24 -2.62
CA GLU A 73 4.15 26.11 -2.23
C GLU A 73 4.68 26.28 -0.80
N LEU A 74 5.05 27.50 -0.39
CA LEU A 74 5.47 27.77 0.99
C LEU A 74 4.34 27.54 1.99
N GLU A 75 3.10 27.92 1.65
CA GLU A 75 1.92 27.59 2.47
C GLU A 75 1.72 26.08 2.59
N ARG A 76 1.87 25.33 1.49
CA ARG A 76 1.79 23.87 1.48
C ARG A 76 2.88 23.23 2.33
N LEU A 77 4.12 23.70 2.21
CA LEU A 77 5.24 23.26 3.03
C LEU A 77 4.96 23.49 4.51
N GLN A 78 4.45 24.67 4.87
CA GLN A 78 4.09 24.99 6.25
C GLN A 78 3.00 24.05 6.79
N ALA A 79 2.00 23.71 5.98
CA ALA A 79 0.97 22.74 6.34
C ALA A 79 1.52 21.32 6.55
N LEU A 80 2.66 20.99 5.93
CA LEU A 80 3.41 19.75 6.14
C LEU A 80 4.43 19.83 7.30
N GLY A 81 4.50 20.96 8.01
CA GLY A 81 5.48 21.19 9.07
C GLY A 81 6.90 21.47 8.57
N ILE A 82 7.06 21.81 7.28
CA ILE A 82 8.33 22.17 6.65
C ILE A 82 8.44 23.70 6.63
N HIS A 83 9.52 24.23 7.20
CA HIS A 83 9.73 25.66 7.32
C HIS A 83 10.90 26.14 6.44
N PRO A 84 10.75 27.27 5.70
CA PRO A 84 11.85 27.86 4.98
C PRO A 84 12.95 28.34 5.94
N GLN A 85 14.20 28.14 5.54
CA GLN A 85 15.37 28.54 6.33
C GLN A 85 15.60 30.07 6.25
N THR A 86 15.26 30.65 5.12
CA THR A 86 15.43 32.08 4.82
C THR A 86 14.09 32.62 4.29
N PRO A 87 13.72 33.88 4.60
CA PRO A 87 12.61 34.53 3.91
C PRO A 87 12.78 34.45 2.40
N PRO A 88 11.70 34.33 1.61
CA PRO A 88 11.81 34.27 0.16
C PRO A 88 12.58 35.48 -0.37
N VAL A 89 13.54 35.24 -1.24
CA VAL A 89 14.17 36.32 -2.00
C VAL A 89 13.14 36.78 -3.01
N LEU A 90 12.66 38.01 -2.83
CA LEU A 90 11.66 38.63 -3.72
C LEU A 90 12.20 38.73 -5.15
N ALA A 91 11.29 38.64 -6.12
CA ALA A 91 11.65 38.84 -7.52
C ALA A 91 12.35 40.18 -7.73
N ASP A 92 13.36 40.18 -8.60
CA ASP A 92 13.85 41.40 -9.24
C ASP A 92 13.62 41.31 -10.76
N THR A 93 13.99 42.35 -11.51
CA THR A 93 13.78 42.42 -12.96
C THR A 93 14.42 41.24 -13.73
N HIS A 94 15.37 40.54 -13.12
CA HIS A 94 16.18 39.51 -13.77
C HIS A 94 16.08 38.13 -13.10
N ASN A 95 15.57 38.05 -11.87
CA ASN A 95 15.52 36.82 -11.08
C ASN A 95 14.10 36.52 -10.60
N PRO A 96 13.58 35.31 -10.87
CA PRO A 96 12.32 34.86 -10.28
C PRO A 96 12.42 34.75 -8.75
N PRO A 97 11.28 34.81 -8.03
CA PRO A 97 11.23 34.52 -6.60
C PRO A 97 11.88 33.17 -6.27
N THR A 98 12.66 33.14 -5.19
CA THR A 98 13.25 31.90 -4.70
C THR A 98 13.12 31.76 -3.18
N ALA A 99 13.13 30.53 -2.69
CA ALA A 99 13.24 30.23 -1.27
C ALA A 99 14.11 28.99 -1.06
N THR A 100 14.66 28.84 0.14
CA THR A 100 15.35 27.61 0.53
C THR A 100 14.78 27.06 1.82
N PHE A 101 14.80 25.73 1.95
CA PHE A 101 14.51 25.04 3.19
C PHE A 101 15.52 23.90 3.39
N VAL A 102 15.55 23.36 4.60
CA VAL A 102 16.41 22.23 4.97
C VAL A 102 15.52 21.02 5.22
N ASP A 103 15.83 19.90 4.57
CA ASP A 103 15.16 18.64 4.84
C ASP A 103 15.56 18.07 6.23
N PRO A 104 14.90 17.02 6.75
CA PRO A 104 15.25 16.43 8.04
C PRO A 104 16.66 15.84 8.11
N PHE A 105 17.31 15.62 6.95
CA PHE A 105 18.62 15.00 6.83
C PHE A 105 19.76 16.04 6.76
N GLY A 106 19.42 17.32 6.58
CA GLY A 106 20.35 18.45 6.50
C GLY A 106 20.66 18.93 5.09
N ASN A 107 20.00 18.40 4.04
CA ASN A 107 20.16 18.85 2.67
C ASN A 107 19.45 20.19 2.48
N VAL A 108 20.08 21.10 1.72
CA VAL A 108 19.47 22.39 1.37
C VAL A 108 18.77 22.25 0.02
N VAL A 109 17.49 22.57 0.00
CA VAL A 109 16.65 22.52 -1.19
C VAL A 109 16.23 23.93 -1.56
N GLY A 110 16.46 24.32 -2.82
CA GLY A 110 15.99 25.57 -3.38
C GLY A 110 14.67 25.37 -4.11
N LEU A 111 13.78 26.35 -4.01
CA LEU A 111 12.59 26.50 -4.82
C LEU A 111 12.72 27.75 -5.66
N VAL A 112 12.28 27.68 -6.91
CA VAL A 112 12.27 28.80 -7.83
C VAL A 112 10.92 28.86 -8.55
N GLU A 113 10.29 30.03 -8.56
CA GLU A 113 9.04 30.19 -9.31
C GLU A 113 9.33 30.19 -10.82
N VAL A 114 8.64 29.33 -11.56
CA VAL A 114 8.84 29.18 -13.02
C VAL A 114 7.51 29.34 -13.72
N HIS A 115 7.40 30.39 -14.53
CA HIS A 115 6.27 30.64 -15.41
C HIS A 115 6.48 29.97 -16.77
N ASP A 116 6.20 28.66 -16.83
CA ASP A 116 6.14 27.91 -18.09
C ASP A 116 4.73 27.32 -18.28
N PRO A 117 3.91 27.88 -19.20
CA PRO A 117 2.55 27.41 -19.45
C PRO A 117 2.46 25.94 -19.87
N HIS A 118 3.48 25.39 -20.53
CA HIS A 118 3.48 23.98 -20.92
C HIS A 118 3.72 23.08 -19.72
N ALA A 119 4.71 23.42 -18.90
CA ALA A 119 5.02 22.68 -17.69
C ALA A 119 3.87 22.77 -16.67
N GLN A 120 3.22 23.92 -16.56
CA GLN A 120 2.06 24.14 -15.68
C GLN A 120 0.87 23.25 -16.10
N ARG A 121 0.50 23.23 -17.38
CA ARG A 121 -0.56 22.32 -17.90
C ARG A 121 -0.22 20.85 -17.66
N ALA A 122 1.04 20.46 -17.85
CA ALA A 122 1.49 19.10 -17.59
C ALA A 122 1.40 18.72 -16.10
N ARG A 123 1.66 19.66 -15.19
CA ARG A 123 1.45 19.49 -13.73
C ARG A 123 -0.03 19.39 -13.38
N GLU A 124 -0.87 20.27 -13.90
CA GLU A 124 -2.33 20.24 -13.71
C GLU A 124 -2.94 18.91 -14.18
N HIS A 125 -2.54 18.41 -15.36
CA HIS A 125 -2.99 17.11 -15.87
C HIS A 125 -2.61 15.97 -14.94
N ARG A 126 -1.35 15.92 -14.46
CA ARG A 126 -0.89 14.91 -13.49
C ARG A 126 -1.68 14.97 -12.17
N ALA A 127 -1.96 16.17 -11.68
CA ALA A 127 -2.76 16.36 -10.46
C ALA A 127 -4.19 15.84 -10.66
N ALA A 128 -4.83 16.15 -11.79
CA ALA A 128 -6.16 15.66 -12.15
C ALA A 128 -6.19 14.13 -12.30
N GLU A 129 -5.20 13.56 -12.99
CA GLU A 129 -5.04 12.12 -13.15
C GLU A 129 -4.90 11.42 -11.79
N LYS A 130 -4.07 11.97 -10.89
CA LYS A 130 -3.91 11.43 -9.54
C LYS A 130 -5.20 11.46 -8.73
N ILE A 131 -5.99 12.53 -8.82
CA ILE A 131 -7.31 12.62 -8.19
C ILE A 131 -8.26 11.56 -8.76
N ALA A 132 -8.26 11.39 -10.09
CA ALA A 132 -9.05 10.36 -10.75
C ALA A 132 -8.65 8.95 -10.30
N LEU A 133 -7.35 8.65 -10.24
CA LEU A 133 -6.83 7.36 -9.76
C LEU A 133 -7.18 7.10 -8.30
N ARG A 134 -7.14 8.12 -7.42
CA ARG A 134 -7.60 7.98 -6.03
C ARG A 134 -9.08 7.62 -5.96
N LYS A 135 -9.93 8.25 -6.79
CA LYS A 135 -11.36 7.91 -6.88
C LYS A 135 -11.57 6.48 -7.36
N VAL A 136 -10.88 6.08 -8.44
CA VAL A 136 -10.94 4.70 -8.96
C VAL A 136 -10.53 3.71 -7.88
N ARG A 137 -9.44 3.97 -7.15
CA ARG A 137 -8.99 3.12 -6.06
C ARG A 137 -10.03 3.00 -4.94
N ALA A 138 -10.64 4.10 -4.52
CA ALA A 138 -11.69 4.08 -3.51
C ALA A 138 -12.90 3.22 -3.94
N VAL A 139 -13.29 3.27 -5.23
CA VAL A 139 -14.35 2.41 -5.77
C VAL A 139 -13.93 0.94 -5.74
N LEU A 140 -12.71 0.61 -6.16
CA LEU A 140 -12.19 -0.76 -6.12
C LEU A 140 -12.15 -1.32 -4.69
N ASP A 141 -11.74 -0.50 -3.72
CA ASP A 141 -11.71 -0.90 -2.31
C ASP A 141 -13.13 -1.18 -1.78
N GLY A 142 -14.12 -0.38 -2.21
CA GLY A 142 -15.54 -0.59 -1.92
C GLY A 142 -16.07 -1.90 -2.49
N LEU A 143 -15.83 -2.17 -3.78
CA LEU A 143 -16.22 -3.43 -4.42
C LEU A 143 -15.58 -4.65 -3.75
N GLY A 144 -14.31 -4.53 -3.35
CA GLY A 144 -13.63 -5.59 -2.62
C GLY A 144 -14.22 -5.85 -1.22
N ALA A 145 -14.76 -4.82 -0.56
CA ALA A 145 -15.45 -4.97 0.72
C ALA A 145 -16.80 -5.69 0.55
N GLU A 146 -17.57 -5.35 -0.48
CA GLU A 146 -18.84 -6.02 -0.82
C GLU A 146 -18.63 -7.50 -1.14
N ASP A 147 -17.62 -7.87 -1.93
CA ASP A 147 -17.32 -9.28 -2.23
C ASP A 147 -16.94 -10.06 -0.96
N ARG A 148 -16.13 -9.46 -0.06
CA ARG A 148 -15.81 -10.09 1.24
C ARG A 148 -17.07 -10.31 2.08
N GLN A 149 -17.97 -9.33 2.14
CA GLN A 149 -19.22 -9.44 2.87
C GLN A 149 -20.11 -10.54 2.27
N GLN A 150 -20.25 -10.58 0.95
CA GLN A 150 -21.04 -11.59 0.25
C GLN A 150 -20.50 -13.00 0.48
N ARG A 151 -19.17 -13.20 0.42
CA ARG A 151 -18.54 -14.49 0.73
C ARG A 151 -18.78 -14.91 2.17
N SER A 152 -18.75 -13.99 3.11
CA SER A 152 -19.05 -14.29 4.53
C SER A 152 -20.51 -14.73 4.71
N ALA A 153 -21.46 -14.04 4.07
CA ALA A 153 -22.88 -14.41 4.08
C ALA A 153 -23.11 -15.80 3.45
N ASN A 154 -22.50 -16.06 2.28
CA ASN A 154 -22.59 -17.36 1.63
C ASN A 154 -22.02 -18.49 2.49
N ARG A 155 -20.92 -18.26 3.22
CA ARG A 155 -20.37 -19.24 4.17
C ARG A 155 -21.33 -19.52 5.33
N LEU A 156 -21.98 -18.50 5.87
CA LEU A 156 -22.98 -18.67 6.94
C LEU A 156 -24.21 -19.46 6.46
N VAL A 157 -24.72 -19.14 5.27
CA VAL A 157 -25.84 -19.88 4.66
C VAL A 157 -25.45 -21.33 4.42
N LEU A 158 -24.28 -21.58 3.83
CA LEU A 158 -23.79 -22.95 3.61
C LEU A 158 -23.64 -23.72 4.93
N ALA A 159 -23.10 -23.08 5.98
CA ALA A 159 -23.00 -23.69 7.31
C ALA A 159 -24.39 -24.03 7.88
N LEU A 160 -25.38 -23.14 7.73
CA LEU A 160 -26.76 -23.40 8.16
C LEU A 160 -27.37 -24.60 7.41
N VAL A 161 -27.19 -24.67 6.09
CA VAL A 161 -27.66 -25.79 5.26
C VAL A 161 -27.03 -27.10 5.72
N VAL A 162 -25.71 -27.11 5.98
CA VAL A 162 -25.02 -28.30 6.48
C VAL A 162 -25.54 -28.73 7.85
N VAL A 163 -25.79 -27.78 8.77
CA VAL A 163 -26.38 -28.07 10.10
C VAL A 163 -27.78 -28.68 9.96
N VAL A 164 -28.64 -28.14 9.09
CA VAL A 164 -29.98 -28.68 8.84
C VAL A 164 -29.91 -30.10 8.27
N LEU A 165 -28.99 -30.35 7.33
CA LEU A 165 -28.77 -31.69 6.77
C LEU A 165 -28.29 -32.69 7.84
N LEU A 166 -27.39 -32.27 8.73
CA LEU A 166 -26.90 -33.11 9.83
C LEU A 166 -28.01 -33.45 10.84
N ILE A 167 -28.82 -32.46 11.24
CA ILE A 167 -29.97 -32.68 12.13
C ILE A 167 -30.97 -33.66 11.48
N SER A 168 -31.28 -33.47 10.20
CA SER A 168 -32.20 -34.33 9.45
C SER A 168 -31.65 -35.76 9.35
N ALA A 169 -30.37 -35.92 9.03
CA ALA A 169 -29.71 -37.23 8.97
C ALA A 169 -29.70 -37.93 10.34
N PHE A 170 -29.46 -37.19 11.42
CA PHE A 170 -29.50 -37.72 12.79
C PHE A 170 -30.91 -38.18 13.19
N ALA A 171 -31.94 -37.41 12.85
CA ALA A 171 -33.33 -37.79 13.07
C ALA A 171 -33.69 -39.06 12.28
N LEU A 172 -33.27 -39.16 11.03
CA LEU A 172 -33.46 -40.35 10.19
C LEU A 172 -32.74 -41.58 10.77
N PHE A 173 -31.51 -41.41 11.25
CA PHE A 173 -30.74 -42.46 11.91
C PHE A 173 -31.45 -42.98 13.17
N LYS A 174 -32.05 -42.09 13.96
CA LYS A 174 -32.85 -42.46 15.14
C LYS A 174 -34.15 -43.20 14.79
N MET A 175 -34.70 -42.99 13.58
CA MET A 175 -35.89 -43.67 13.09
C MET A 175 -35.61 -45.05 12.47
N LEU A 176 -34.35 -45.40 12.20
CA LEU A 176 -34.01 -46.74 11.71
C LEU A 176 -34.32 -47.77 12.80
N PRO A 177 -35.07 -48.84 12.50
CA PRO A 177 -35.40 -49.87 13.48
C PRO A 177 -34.12 -50.55 13.99
N ASN A 178 -34.03 -50.69 15.31
CA ASN A 178 -32.90 -51.31 15.97
C ASN A 178 -32.87 -52.81 15.61
N ARG A 179 -32.11 -53.19 14.57
CA ARG A 179 -31.86 -54.59 14.19
C ARG A 179 -30.90 -55.26 15.19
N ALA A 180 -31.30 -55.31 16.45
CA ALA A 180 -30.58 -55.98 17.53
C ALA A 180 -31.49 -56.96 18.28
N GLN A 181 -32.41 -57.60 17.56
CA GLN A 181 -33.12 -58.78 18.05
C GLN A 181 -33.13 -59.80 16.91
N GLU A 182 -31.96 -60.42 16.69
CA GLU A 182 -31.86 -61.63 15.89
C GLU A 182 -32.71 -62.71 16.57
N ASP A 183 -33.66 -63.26 15.81
CA ASP A 183 -34.37 -64.48 16.14
C ASP A 183 -33.35 -65.58 16.49
N ARG A 184 -33.26 -65.91 17.78
CA ARG A 184 -32.59 -67.14 18.22
C ARG A 184 -33.38 -68.31 17.67
N ILE A 185 -32.95 -68.84 16.53
CA ILE A 185 -33.37 -70.15 16.05
C ILE A 185 -32.93 -71.18 17.10
N VAL A 186 -33.87 -71.65 17.92
CA VAL A 186 -33.66 -72.78 18.83
C VAL A 186 -33.72 -74.05 17.99
N ILE A 187 -32.56 -74.67 17.74
CA ILE A 187 -32.48 -76.01 17.13
C ILE A 187 -32.65 -77.04 18.25
N PRO A 188 -33.69 -77.91 18.23
CA PRO A 188 -33.83 -78.96 19.22
C PRO A 188 -32.88 -80.12 18.91
N ILE A 189 -31.93 -80.39 19.82
CA ILE A 189 -31.08 -81.59 19.76
C ILE A 189 -31.90 -82.77 20.29
N THR A 190 -32.36 -83.64 19.40
CA THR A 190 -32.97 -84.93 19.75
C THR A 190 -31.88 -85.92 20.18
N GLY A 191 -31.74 -86.10 21.50
CA GLY A 191 -30.87 -87.13 22.07
C GLY A 191 -31.45 -88.54 21.84
N LYS A 192 -30.84 -89.31 20.93
CA LYS A 192 -31.04 -90.77 20.84
C LYS A 192 -30.43 -91.44 22.08
N LYS A 193 -31.27 -92.04 22.92
CA LYS A 193 -30.86 -93.00 23.96
C LYS A 193 -30.42 -94.31 23.29
N TYR A 194 -29.17 -94.70 23.46
CA TYR A 194 -28.74 -96.09 23.24
C TYR A 194 -28.98 -96.87 24.54
N ALA A 195 -29.76 -97.95 24.46
CA ALA A 195 -29.89 -98.95 25.51
C ALA A 195 -28.78 -100.01 25.35
N PRO A 196 -28.19 -100.53 26.45
CA PRO A 196 -27.25 -101.64 26.37
C PRO A 196 -28.00 -102.97 26.19
N GLN A 197 -27.47 -103.84 25.32
CA GLN A 197 -27.88 -105.24 25.15
C GLN A 197 -26.91 -106.17 25.91
N PRO A 198 -27.37 -107.37 26.33
CA PRO A 198 -26.73 -108.21 27.35
C PRO A 198 -25.40 -108.83 26.96
#